data_AF-A0A352LKM5-F1
#
_entry.id   AF-A0A352LKM5-F1
#
_cell.length_a   1.000
_cell.length_b   1.000
_cell.length_c   1.000
_cell.angle_alpha   90.00
_cell.angle_beta   90.00
_cell.angle_gamma   90.00
#
_symmetry.space_group_name_H-M   'P 1'
#
loop_
_entity.id
_entity.type
_entity.pdbx_description
1 polymer ?
#
loop_
_entity_poly.entity_id
_entity_poly.type
_entity_poly.pdbx_seq_one_letter_code
_entity_poly.pdbx_strand_id
1 'polypeptide(L)' 'MSHLSESQNQRIARMIAEAIGARVQQVLVAVELLDGGSTVPFIARYRK' A
#
# COMPACT_ATOMS: atom_id res chain seq x y z
N MET A 1 -5.32 -13.69 -14.18
CA MET A 1 -4.88 -12.51 -13.40
C MET A 1 -6.09 -12.01 -12.65
N SER A 2 -6.12 -12.19 -11.33
CA SER A 2 -7.27 -11.88 -10.48
C SER A 2 -7.60 -10.39 -10.53
N HIS A 3 -8.76 -10.04 -11.10
CA HIS A 3 -9.34 -8.70 -10.94
C HIS A 3 -9.83 -8.56 -9.49
N LEU A 4 -8.98 -8.08 -8.58
CA LEU A 4 -9.49 -7.49 -7.34
C LEU A 4 -10.27 -6.24 -7.73
N SER A 5 -11.50 -6.11 -7.23
CA SER A 5 -12.27 -4.88 -7.42
C SER A 5 -11.63 -3.74 -6.63
N GLU A 6 -11.76 -2.51 -7.13
CA GLU A 6 -11.31 -1.29 -6.48
C GLU A 6 -11.76 -1.21 -5.00
N SER A 7 -12.98 -1.68 -4.73
CA SER A 7 -13.54 -1.75 -3.38
C SER A 7 -12.79 -2.71 -2.45
N GLN A 8 -12.25 -3.82 -2.97
CA GLN A 8 -11.45 -4.75 -2.19
C GLN A 8 -10.10 -4.13 -1.82
N ASN A 9 -9.45 -3.46 -2.77
CA ASN A 9 -8.18 -2.77 -2.52
C ASN A 9 -8.32 -1.71 -1.42
N GLN A 10 -9.38 -0.91 -1.46
CA GLN A 10 -9.66 0.08 -0.41
C GLN A 10 -9.91 -0.57 0.97
N ARG A 11 -10.61 -1.70 1.00
CA ARG A 11 -10.86 -2.43 2.26
C ARG A 11 -9.57 -3.01 2.83
N ILE A 12 -8.72 -3.62 2.00
CA ILE A 12 -7.43 -4.16 2.42
C ILE A 12 -6.51 -3.03 2.92
N ALA A 13 -6.44 -1.93 2.19
CA ALA A 13 -5.65 -0.76 2.59
C ALA A 13 -6.07 -0.21 3.96
N ARG A 14 -7.38 -0.16 4.25
CA ARG A 14 -7.90 0.19 5.58
C ARG A 14 -7.44 -0.77 6.66
N MET A 15 -7.59 -2.08 6.44
CA MET A 15 -7.18 -3.10 7.42
C MET A 15 -5.67 -3.05 7.73
N ILE A 16 -4.84 -2.89 6.70
CA ILE A 16 -3.38 -2.76 6.88
C ILE A 16 -3.05 -1.49 7.67
N ALA A 17 -3.67 -0.36 7.31
CA ALA A 17 -3.44 0.92 7.97
C ALA A 17 -3.77 0.86 9.47
N GLU A 18 -4.90 0.26 9.83
CA GLU A 18 -5.28 0.02 11.23
C GLU A 18 -4.28 -0.89 11.94
N ALA A 19 -3.84 -1.97 11.31
CA ALA A 19 -2.93 -2.94 11.92
C ALA A 19 -1.54 -2.36 12.26
N ILE A 20 -1.05 -1.37 11.50
CA ILE A 20 0.29 -0.78 11.69
C ILE A 20 0.25 0.67 12.21
N GLY A 21 -0.93 1.20 12.51
CA GLY A 21 -1.09 2.59 12.96
C GLY A 21 -0.73 3.64 11.90
N ALA A 22 -0.93 3.33 10.62
CA ALA A 22 -0.68 4.23 9.50
C ALA A 22 -1.98 4.85 8.97
N ARG A 23 -1.86 5.84 8.09
CA ARG A 23 -2.99 6.36 7.30
C ARG A 23 -3.24 5.46 6.09
N VAL A 24 -4.50 5.27 5.73
CA VAL A 24 -4.90 4.51 4.52
C VAL A 24 -4.16 5.00 3.27
N GLN A 25 -4.01 6.32 3.13
CA GLN A 25 -3.27 6.94 2.03
C GLN A 25 -1.80 6.52 1.97
N GLN A 26 -1.14 6.31 3.12
CA GLN A 26 0.25 5.85 3.15
C GLN A 26 0.37 4.42 2.63
N VAL A 27 -0.62 3.56 2.94
CA VAL A 27 -0.66 2.19 2.40
C VAL A 27 -0.89 2.21 0.90
N LEU A 28 -1.82 3.02 0.41
CA LEU A 28 -2.09 3.13 -1.03
C LEU A 28 -0.87 3.62 -1.81
N VAL A 29 -0.19 4.66 -1.32
CA VAL A 29 1.06 5.16 -1.94
C VAL A 29 2.14 4.08 -1.92
N ALA A 30 2.28 3.34 -0.82
CA ALA A 30 3.24 2.24 -0.75
C ALA A 30 2.92 1.13 -1.77
N VAL A 31 1.64 0.79 -1.97
CA VAL A 31 1.20 -0.17 -2.99
C VAL A 31 1.53 0.33 -4.39
N GLU A 32 1.22 1.59 -4.72
CA GLU A 32 1.57 2.18 -6.03
C GLU A 32 3.08 2.14 -6.30
N LEU A 33 3.92 2.40 -5.29
CA LEU A 33 5.37 2.31 -5.42
C LEU A 33 5.84 0.88 -5.69
N LEU A 34 5.25 -0.11 -5.01
CA LEU A 34 5.55 -1.53 -5.20
C LEU A 34 5.09 -2.02 -6.57
N ASP A 35 3.90 -1.64 -7.02
CA ASP A 35 3.38 -1.94 -8.35
C ASP A 35 4.25 -1.31 -9.44
N GLY A 36 4.82 -0.12 -9.16
CA GLY A 36 5.81 0.56 -9.99
C GLY A 36 7.22 -0.07 -9.95
N GLY A 37 7.42 -1.18 -9.23
CA GLY A 37 8.68 -1.92 -9.17
C GLY A 37 9.67 -1.43 -8.11
N SER A 38 9.27 -0.53 -7.21
CA SER A 38 10.10 -0.15 -6.05
C SER A 38 10.18 -1.31 -5.06
N THR A 39 11.29 -1.41 -4.32
CA THR A 39 11.46 -2.46 -3.30
C THR A 39 11.19 -1.92 -1.90
N VAL A 40 10.77 -2.78 -0.98
CA VAL A 40 10.51 -2.41 0.42
C VAL A 40 11.70 -1.69 1.07
N PRO A 41 12.96 -2.16 0.97
CA PRO A 41 14.11 -1.44 1.54
C PRO A 41 14.33 -0.05 0.93
N PHE A 42 14.05 0.12 -0.36
CA PHE A 42 14.17 1.42 -1.05
C PHE A 42 13.10 2.40 -0.57
N ILE A 43 11.84 1.96 -0.51
CA ILE A 43 10.70 2.78 -0.04
C ILE A 43 10.97 3.24 1.40
N ALA A 44 11.29 2.31 2.30
CA ALA A 44 11.54 2.60 3.72
C ALA A 44 12.68 3.60 3.96
N ARG A 45 13.67 3.65 3.05
CA ARG A 45 14.85 4.52 3.20
C ARG A 45 14.70 5.89 2.54
N TYR A 46 14.01 5.98 1.41
CA TYR A 46 14.04 7.16 0.53
C TYR A 46 12.68 7.82 0.27
N ARG A 47 11.59 7.27 0.80
CA ARG A 47 10.23 7.79 0.64
C ARG A 47 9.53 7.82 2.00
N LYS A 48 9.65 8.96 2.69
CA LYS A 48 9.00 9.24 3.98
C LYS A 48 7.54 9.66 3.80
#